data_AF-A0A929ID11-F1
#
_entry.id   AF-A0A929ID11-F1
#
_cell.length_a   1.000
_cell.length_b   1.000
_cell.length_c   1.000
_cell.angle_alpha   90.00
_cell.angle_beta   90.00
_cell.angle_gamma   90.00
#
_symmetry.space_group_name_H-M   'P 1'
#
loop_
_entity.id
_entity.type
_entity.pdbx_description
1 polymer ?
#
loop_
_entity_poly.entity_id
_entity_poly.type
_entity_poly.pdbx_seq_one_letter_code
_entity_poly.pdbx_strand_id
1 'polypeptide(L)'
;AGRFVGDALPLGHGAALSYPDRPYLKWNYEDSHGNIVRRDNTKDFSEAANEMCKAMQRYRVGDPEANVPGLPVNDRDKIANLLSSIKDEDGHDRHRKWLRAISNGDFSFPPVKLEYKAKGVGSWKHQTLGTRKIKDKKSDIFPYDPSFLGSDWKLFHDAIQAHRLTVIRDILPLYGICAA
;
A
#
# COMPACT_ATOMS: atom_id res chain seq x y z
N ALA A 1 -9.94 -22.57 32.63
CA ALA A 1 -9.13 -21.37 32.30
C ALA A 1 -8.59 -21.55 30.89
N GLY A 2 -9.01 -20.75 29.93
CA GLY A 2 -8.51 -20.83 28.54
C GLY A 2 -7.12 -20.23 28.47
N ARG A 3 -6.13 -21.01 28.02
CA ARG A 3 -4.79 -20.49 27.71
C ARG A 3 -4.88 -19.62 26.46
N PHE A 4 -4.36 -18.40 26.52
CA PHE A 4 -4.24 -17.55 25.33
C PHE A 4 -3.14 -18.12 24.43
N VAL A 5 -3.31 -18.01 23.12
CA VAL A 5 -2.35 -18.52 22.12
C VAL A 5 -0.94 -17.92 22.31
N GLY A 6 -0.85 -16.73 22.91
CA GLY A 6 0.42 -16.08 23.28
C GLY A 6 1.21 -16.77 24.39
N ASP A 7 0.59 -17.64 25.20
CA ASP A 7 1.27 -18.40 26.25
C ASP A 7 2.01 -19.63 25.71
N ALA A 8 1.73 -20.04 24.47
CA ALA A 8 2.20 -21.30 23.90
C ALA A 8 3.26 -21.14 22.80
N LEU A 9 3.31 -19.99 22.12
CA LEU A 9 4.26 -19.74 21.02
C LEU A 9 4.67 -18.26 21.01
N PRO A 10 5.96 -17.93 20.80
CA PRO A 10 6.36 -16.56 20.54
C PRO A 10 5.57 -16.06 19.32
N LEU A 11 4.74 -15.05 19.53
CA LEU A 11 3.90 -14.46 18.48
C LEU A 11 4.82 -13.84 17.42
N GLY A 12 5.14 -14.60 16.38
CA GLY A 12 5.71 -14.02 15.15
C GLY A 12 4.68 -13.10 14.47
N HIS A 13 5.13 -12.23 13.57
CA HIS A 13 4.26 -11.27 12.85
C HIS A 13 3.02 -11.95 12.23
N GLY A 14 3.14 -13.19 11.76
CA GLY A 14 2.01 -13.96 11.20
C GLY A 14 0.90 -14.32 12.20
N ALA A 15 1.22 -14.46 13.50
CA ALA A 15 0.23 -14.76 14.55
C ALA A 15 -0.56 -13.52 14.99
N ALA A 16 -0.04 -12.32 14.72
CA ALA A 16 -0.71 -11.06 15.04
C ALA A 16 -1.71 -10.64 13.94
N LEU A 17 -1.78 -11.36 12.81
CA LEU A 17 -2.67 -11.09 11.68
C LEU A 17 -2.54 -9.63 11.19
N SER A 18 -3.62 -8.85 11.28
CA SER A 18 -3.64 -7.42 10.94
C SER A 18 -3.28 -6.50 12.11
N TYR A 19 -3.07 -7.08 13.30
CA TYR A 19 -2.51 -6.37 14.43
C TYR A 19 -0.97 -6.52 14.35
N PRO A 20 -0.21 -5.49 14.73
CA PRO A 20 -0.67 -4.20 15.19
C PRO A 20 -1.01 -3.20 14.08
N ASP A 21 -1.01 -3.58 12.80
CA ASP A 21 -1.06 -2.67 11.62
C ASP A 21 -2.41 -1.95 11.36
N ARG A 22 -3.37 -2.00 12.28
CA ARG A 22 -4.65 -1.28 12.12
C ARG A 22 -4.43 0.23 12.31
N PRO A 23 -4.85 1.11 11.37
CA PRO A 23 -4.52 2.54 11.42
C PRO A 23 -5.03 3.31 12.66
N TYR A 24 -6.05 2.81 13.35
CA TYR A 24 -6.68 3.48 14.50
C TYR A 24 -6.10 3.05 15.86
N LEU A 25 -5.12 2.16 15.90
CA LEU A 25 -4.60 1.62 17.15
C LEU A 25 -3.54 2.52 17.78
N LYS A 26 -3.54 2.50 19.12
CA LYS A 26 -2.43 2.94 19.95
C LYS A 26 -1.99 1.75 20.79
N TRP A 27 -0.71 1.45 20.76
CA TRP A 27 -0.16 0.24 21.38
C TRP A 27 1.28 0.48 21.81
N ASN A 28 1.85 -0.46 22.55
CA ASN A 28 3.24 -0.40 22.96
C ASN A 28 3.84 -1.80 23.03
N TYR A 29 5.16 -1.87 22.98
CA TYR A 29 5.94 -3.08 23.16
C TYR A 29 7.26 -2.74 23.87
N GLU A 30 7.89 -3.75 24.46
CA GLU A 30 9.24 -3.65 24.99
C GLU A 30 10.23 -4.08 23.91
N ASP A 31 11.22 -3.24 23.61
CA ASP A 31 12.27 -3.57 22.64
C ASP A 31 13.33 -4.52 23.23
N SER A 32 14.31 -4.93 22.41
CA SER A 32 15.38 -5.84 22.84
C SER A 32 16.30 -5.27 23.94
N HIS A 33 16.19 -3.98 24.24
CA HIS A 33 16.98 -3.27 25.25
C HIS A 33 16.15 -2.96 26.50
N GLY A 34 14.90 -3.44 26.59
CA GLY A 34 14.01 -3.19 27.72
C GLY A 34 13.28 -1.84 27.66
N ASN A 35 13.34 -1.11 26.55
CA ASN A 35 12.65 0.17 26.43
C ASN A 35 11.19 -0.03 26.00
N ILE A 36 10.28 0.68 26.66
CA ILE A 36 8.87 0.72 26.24
C ILE A 36 8.74 1.67 25.03
N VAL A 37 8.48 1.09 23.86
CA VAL A 37 8.17 1.83 22.63
C VAL A 37 6.66 1.99 22.51
N ARG A 38 6.18 3.24 22.50
CA ARG A 38 4.76 3.57 22.28
C ARG A 38 4.51 3.93 20.82
N ARG A 39 3.40 3.45 20.26
CA ARG A 39 2.98 3.66 18.87
C ARG A 39 1.58 4.27 18.81
N ASP A 40 1.43 5.24 17.92
CA ASP A 40 0.14 5.84 17.55
C ASP A 40 0.01 5.71 16.03
N ASN A 41 -0.64 4.63 15.59
CA ASN A 41 -0.71 4.32 14.18
C ASN A 41 -1.39 5.44 13.40
N THR A 42 -2.41 6.11 13.95
CA THR A 42 -3.11 7.16 13.22
C THR A 42 -2.15 8.30 12.90
N LYS A 43 -1.28 8.66 13.85
CA LYS A 43 -0.23 9.66 13.64
C LYS A 43 0.78 9.18 12.60
N ASP A 44 1.32 7.96 12.78
CA ASP A 44 2.38 7.40 11.93
C ASP A 44 1.91 7.25 10.46
N PHE A 45 0.69 6.71 10.24
CA PHE A 45 0.09 6.60 8.90
C PHE A 45 -0.23 7.97 8.29
N SER A 46 -0.62 8.97 9.09
CA SER A 46 -0.89 10.33 8.59
C SER A 46 0.41 11.02 8.14
N GLU A 47 1.49 10.83 8.89
CA GLU A 47 2.83 11.32 8.52
C GLU A 47 3.31 10.65 7.24
N ALA A 48 3.18 9.32 7.14
CA ALA A 48 3.51 8.58 5.93
C ALA A 48 2.73 9.07 4.71
N ALA A 49 1.42 9.35 4.84
CA ALA A 49 0.62 9.90 3.74
C ALA A 49 1.14 11.26 3.24
N ASN A 50 1.60 12.11 4.16
CA ASN A 50 2.21 13.40 3.81
C ASN A 50 3.54 13.21 3.07
N GLU A 51 4.42 12.33 3.55
CA GLU A 51 5.70 12.05 2.90
C GLU A 51 5.51 11.40 1.52
N MET A 52 4.50 10.54 1.35
CA MET A 52 4.11 10.02 0.03
C MET A 52 3.70 11.15 -0.92
N CYS A 53 2.93 12.13 -0.45
CA CYS A 53 2.54 13.29 -1.27
C CYS A 53 3.77 14.11 -1.68
N LYS A 54 4.69 14.38 -0.74
CA LYS A 54 5.94 15.08 -1.01
C LYS A 54 6.81 14.32 -2.03
N ALA A 55 6.93 13.01 -1.91
CA ALA A 55 7.68 12.19 -2.87
C ALA A 55 7.13 12.35 -4.30
N MET A 56 5.81 12.37 -4.47
CA MET A 56 5.18 12.60 -5.78
C MET A 56 5.37 14.04 -6.28
N GLN A 57 5.34 15.03 -5.39
CA GLN A 57 5.62 16.43 -5.76
C GLN A 57 7.07 16.63 -6.21
N ARG A 58 8.04 16.05 -5.49
CA ARG A 58 9.47 16.02 -5.84
C ARG A 58 9.72 15.34 -7.19
N TYR A 59 9.09 14.19 -7.41
CA TYR A 59 9.15 13.49 -8.70
C TYR A 59 8.66 14.38 -9.85
N ARG A 60 7.56 15.11 -9.67
CA ARG A 60 7.02 16.01 -10.72
C ARG A 60 7.94 17.17 -11.06
N VAL A 61 8.75 17.64 -10.12
CA VAL A 61 9.72 18.73 -10.36
C VAL A 61 11.11 18.22 -10.73
N GLY A 62 11.34 16.91 -10.69
CA GLY A 62 12.61 16.29 -11.05
C GLY A 62 13.73 16.47 -10.02
N ASP A 63 13.40 16.83 -8.79
CA ASP A 63 14.37 17.06 -7.70
C ASP A 63 13.95 16.29 -6.44
N PRO A 64 14.69 15.25 -6.01
CA PRO A 64 14.36 14.44 -4.83
C PRO A 64 14.47 15.21 -3.50
N GLU A 65 15.25 16.29 -3.46
CA GLU A 65 15.48 17.10 -2.25
C GLU A 65 14.66 18.39 -2.25
N ALA A 66 13.81 18.60 -3.26
CA ALA A 66 12.99 19.78 -3.36
C ALA A 66 12.15 20.01 -2.08
N ASN A 67 12.12 21.27 -1.64
CA ASN A 67 11.22 21.70 -0.59
C ASN A 67 9.81 21.85 -1.17
N VAL A 68 8.94 20.90 -0.86
CA VAL A 68 7.58 20.79 -1.40
C VAL A 68 6.55 20.78 -0.25
N PRO A 69 5.35 21.34 -0.47
CA PRO A 69 4.40 21.58 0.61
C PRO A 69 3.81 20.29 1.23
N GLY A 70 3.80 19.18 0.50
CA GLY A 70 3.11 17.96 0.93
C GLY A 70 1.60 18.09 0.82
N LEU A 71 0.88 17.44 1.76
CA LEU A 71 -0.58 17.47 1.78
C LEU A 71 -1.11 18.82 2.29
N PRO A 72 -2.17 19.38 1.67
CA PRO A 72 -2.93 20.49 2.25
C PRO A 72 -3.43 20.13 3.65
N VAL A 73 -3.48 21.11 4.57
CA VAL A 73 -3.89 20.89 5.97
C VAL A 73 -5.26 20.22 6.07
N ASN A 74 -6.24 20.69 5.29
CA ASN A 74 -7.59 20.12 5.27
C ASN A 74 -7.60 18.65 4.84
N ASP A 75 -6.80 18.29 3.84
CA ASP A 75 -6.70 16.90 3.36
C ASP A 75 -5.99 16.02 4.38
N ARG A 76 -4.95 16.53 5.03
CA ARG A 76 -4.26 15.83 6.11
C ARG A 76 -5.22 15.52 7.27
N ASP A 77 -5.99 16.50 7.70
CA ASP A 77 -6.96 16.33 8.78
C ASP A 77 -8.07 15.36 8.36
N LYS A 78 -8.51 15.41 7.10
CA LYS A 78 -9.47 14.45 6.55
C LYS A 78 -8.91 13.02 6.54
N ILE A 79 -7.68 12.82 6.09
CA ILE A 79 -7.00 11.52 6.08
C ILE A 79 -6.88 10.98 7.51
N ALA A 80 -6.44 11.80 8.47
CA ALA A 80 -6.33 11.41 9.87
C ALA A 80 -7.68 10.99 10.46
N ASN A 81 -8.75 11.73 10.15
CA ASN A 81 -10.11 11.39 10.53
C ASN A 81 -10.58 10.06 9.92
N LEU A 82 -10.28 9.80 8.64
CA LEU A 82 -10.64 8.54 7.99
C LEU A 82 -9.84 7.35 8.56
N LEU A 83 -8.53 7.51 8.79
CA LEU A 83 -7.67 6.47 9.38
C LEU A 83 -8.15 6.07 10.79
N SER A 84 -8.58 7.04 11.59
CA SER A 84 -9.07 6.81 12.96
C SER A 84 -10.51 6.29 13.04
N SER A 85 -11.38 6.65 12.09
CA SER A 85 -12.82 6.33 12.13
C SER A 85 -13.20 5.07 11.34
N ILE A 86 -12.45 4.70 10.30
CA ILE A 86 -12.69 3.49 9.52
C ILE A 86 -12.11 2.28 10.26
N LYS A 87 -12.96 1.61 11.04
CA LYS A 87 -12.58 0.48 11.92
C LYS A 87 -13.16 -0.86 11.50
N ASP A 88 -13.72 -0.96 10.30
CA ASP A 88 -14.35 -2.21 9.83
C ASP A 88 -13.32 -3.36 9.80
N GLU A 89 -13.72 -4.53 10.27
CA GLU A 89 -12.85 -5.71 10.29
C GLU A 89 -12.45 -6.12 8.86
N ASP A 90 -13.43 -6.12 7.95
CA ASP A 90 -13.24 -6.46 6.54
C ASP A 90 -12.51 -5.37 5.75
N GLY A 91 -11.47 -5.77 4.99
CA GLY A 91 -10.64 -4.85 4.21
C GLY A 91 -11.35 -4.21 3.02
N HIS A 92 -12.28 -4.92 2.39
CA HIS A 92 -13.07 -4.39 1.30
C HIS A 92 -14.05 -3.32 1.79
N ASP A 93 -14.61 -3.47 2.98
CA ASP A 93 -15.51 -2.48 3.59
C ASP A 93 -14.78 -1.17 3.85
N ARG A 94 -13.58 -1.25 4.45
CA ARG A 94 -12.71 -0.09 4.64
C ARG A 94 -12.36 0.57 3.31
N HIS A 95 -11.94 -0.22 2.32
CA HIS A 95 -11.60 0.29 0.99
C HIS A 95 -12.78 1.01 0.31
N ARG A 96 -14.00 0.46 0.39
CA ARG A 96 -15.19 1.11 -0.18
C ARG A 96 -15.50 2.47 0.47
N LYS A 97 -15.23 2.62 1.77
CA LYS A 97 -15.39 3.92 2.46
C LYS A 97 -14.39 4.95 1.97
N TRP A 98 -13.13 4.55 1.73
CA TRP A 98 -12.13 5.42 1.10
C TRP A 98 -12.55 5.86 -0.31
N LEU A 99 -12.98 4.92 -1.15
CA LEU A 99 -13.46 5.23 -2.50
C LEU A 99 -14.66 6.19 -2.47
N ARG A 100 -15.57 6.04 -1.51
CA ARG A 100 -16.71 6.95 -1.34
C ARG A 100 -16.26 8.36 -0.97
N ALA A 101 -15.32 8.52 -0.04
CA ALA A 101 -14.80 9.84 0.33
C ALA A 101 -14.18 10.55 -0.88
N ILE A 102 -13.42 9.83 -1.70
CA ILE A 102 -12.82 10.34 -2.94
C ILE A 102 -13.92 10.74 -3.95
N SER A 103 -14.92 9.88 -4.17
CA SER A 103 -15.99 10.15 -5.14
C SER A 103 -16.95 11.27 -4.72
N ASN A 104 -17.03 11.55 -3.43
CA ASN A 104 -17.89 12.61 -2.88
C ASN A 104 -17.23 14.00 -2.91
N GLY A 105 -15.93 14.09 -3.23
CA GLY A 105 -15.19 15.35 -3.21
C GLY A 105 -14.80 15.78 -1.80
N ASP A 106 -14.53 14.83 -0.90
CA ASP A 106 -14.13 15.14 0.47
C ASP A 106 -12.71 15.73 0.59
N PHE A 107 -11.95 15.78 -0.50
CA PHE A 107 -10.56 16.24 -0.58
C PHE A 107 -10.44 17.48 -1.47
N SER A 108 -9.29 18.14 -1.43
CA SER A 108 -9.01 19.37 -2.19
C SER A 108 -9.04 19.21 -3.71
N PHE A 109 -8.94 17.99 -4.22
CA PHE A 109 -9.04 17.69 -5.64
C PHE A 109 -10.49 17.38 -6.06
N PRO A 110 -10.85 17.60 -7.35
CA PRO A 110 -12.21 17.35 -7.83
C PRO A 110 -12.68 15.92 -7.57
N PRO A 111 -13.98 15.70 -7.28
CA PRO A 111 -14.51 14.36 -7.06
C PRO A 111 -14.18 13.42 -8.22
N VAL A 112 -13.67 12.23 -7.90
CA VAL A 112 -13.30 11.24 -8.92
C VAL A 112 -13.80 9.85 -8.54
N LYS A 113 -14.40 9.15 -9.52
CA LYS A 113 -14.76 7.76 -9.37
C LYS A 113 -13.58 6.89 -9.78
N LEU A 114 -12.89 6.32 -8.79
CA LEU A 114 -11.79 5.38 -9.04
C LEU A 114 -12.33 3.97 -9.24
N GLU A 115 -11.86 3.31 -10.28
CA GLU A 115 -12.11 1.89 -10.54
C GLU A 115 -10.78 1.20 -10.84
N TYR A 116 -10.53 0.06 -10.19
CA TYR A 116 -9.40 -0.80 -10.50
C TYR A 116 -9.90 -2.20 -10.84
N LYS A 117 -9.57 -2.67 -12.05
CA LYS A 117 -9.93 -4.00 -12.55
C LYS A 117 -8.69 -4.87 -12.63
N ALA A 118 -8.46 -5.68 -11.61
CA ALA A 118 -7.28 -6.55 -11.55
C ALA A 118 -7.24 -7.62 -12.66
N LYS A 119 -8.40 -8.16 -13.05
CA LYS A 119 -8.52 -9.25 -14.05
C LYS A 119 -9.84 -9.15 -14.82
N GLY A 120 -9.94 -9.89 -15.92
CA GLY A 120 -11.13 -9.96 -16.75
C GLY A 120 -11.26 -8.77 -17.71
N VAL A 121 -12.41 -8.67 -18.37
CA VAL A 121 -12.66 -7.66 -19.41
C VAL A 121 -12.45 -6.24 -18.87
N GLY A 122 -11.63 -5.46 -19.58
CA GLY A 122 -11.26 -4.09 -19.20
C GLY A 122 -10.09 -3.98 -18.21
N SER A 123 -9.47 -5.08 -17.77
CA SER A 123 -8.18 -5.04 -17.06
C SER A 123 -7.02 -4.78 -18.03
N TRP A 124 -5.91 -4.23 -17.54
CA TRP A 124 -4.67 -4.10 -18.32
C TRP A 124 -4.21 -5.43 -18.91
N LYS A 125 -4.40 -6.52 -18.17
CA LYS A 125 -4.12 -7.88 -18.66
C LYS A 125 -4.98 -8.25 -19.86
N HIS A 126 -6.29 -7.97 -19.80
CA HIS A 126 -7.20 -8.23 -20.91
C HIS A 126 -6.86 -7.39 -22.13
N GLN A 127 -6.56 -6.11 -21.94
CA GLN A 127 -6.18 -5.21 -23.03
C GLN A 127 -4.89 -5.68 -23.73
N THR A 128 -3.96 -6.25 -22.96
CA THR A 128 -2.66 -6.70 -23.48
C THR A 128 -2.72 -8.11 -24.10
N LEU A 129 -3.35 -9.06 -23.41
CA LEU A 129 -3.28 -10.49 -23.75
C LEU A 129 -4.59 -11.04 -24.34
N GLY A 130 -5.62 -10.21 -24.49
CA GLY A 130 -6.96 -10.63 -24.91
C GLY A 130 -7.68 -11.54 -23.90
N THR A 131 -7.13 -11.75 -22.70
CA THR A 131 -7.67 -12.70 -21.73
C THR A 131 -9.03 -12.23 -21.23
N ARG A 132 -10.09 -12.97 -21.57
CA ARG A 132 -11.45 -12.71 -21.03
C ARG A 132 -11.70 -13.46 -19.73
N LYS A 133 -10.98 -14.54 -19.49
CA LYS A 133 -11.12 -15.39 -18.30
C LYS A 133 -10.62 -14.67 -17.05
N ILE A 134 -11.29 -14.91 -15.93
CA ILE A 134 -10.89 -14.38 -14.61
C ILE A 134 -9.70 -15.17 -14.03
N LYS A 135 -9.54 -16.43 -14.43
CA LYS A 135 -8.43 -17.30 -14.04
C LYS A 135 -7.80 -17.93 -15.27
N ASP A 136 -6.48 -17.92 -15.32
CA ASP A 136 -5.72 -18.64 -16.33
C ASP A 136 -5.57 -20.10 -15.95
N LYS A 137 -5.49 -20.96 -16.96
CA LYS A 137 -5.06 -22.35 -16.83
C LYS A 137 -3.60 -22.46 -17.27
N LYS A 138 -2.86 -23.43 -16.73
CA LYS A 138 -1.50 -23.74 -17.22
C LYS A 138 -1.46 -24.07 -18.71
N SER A 139 -2.59 -24.54 -19.27
CA SER A 139 -2.74 -24.86 -20.70
C SER A 139 -3.09 -23.66 -21.56
N ASP A 140 -3.34 -22.46 -20.98
CA ASP A 140 -3.65 -21.28 -21.78
C ASP A 140 -2.39 -20.81 -22.50
N ILE A 141 -2.50 -20.66 -23.83
CA ILE A 141 -1.42 -20.17 -24.69
C ILE A 141 -1.72 -18.71 -25.01
N PHE A 142 -0.75 -17.84 -24.76
CA PHE A 142 -0.83 -16.42 -25.10
C PHE A 142 0.12 -16.17 -26.27
N PRO A 143 -0.40 -15.93 -27.48
CA PRO A 143 0.43 -15.55 -28.61
C PRO A 143 1.22 -14.29 -28.27
N TYR A 144 2.50 -14.28 -28.61
CA TYR A 144 3.31 -13.09 -28.44
C TYR A 144 2.87 -12.01 -29.44
N ASP A 145 2.68 -10.80 -28.93
CA ASP A 145 2.42 -9.60 -29.73
C ASP A 145 3.51 -8.57 -29.40
N PRO A 146 4.19 -7.93 -30.37
CA PRO A 146 5.21 -6.93 -30.09
C PRO A 146 4.73 -5.77 -29.22
N SER A 147 3.45 -5.39 -29.30
CA SER A 147 2.86 -4.33 -28.46
C SER A 147 2.82 -4.71 -26.98
N PHE A 148 2.96 -6.00 -26.64
CA PHE A 148 3.07 -6.49 -25.26
C PHE A 148 4.18 -5.77 -24.49
N LEU A 149 5.33 -5.52 -25.12
CA LEU A 149 6.48 -4.93 -24.43
C LEU A 149 6.21 -3.49 -23.97
N GLY A 150 5.37 -2.76 -24.69
CA GLY A 150 4.98 -1.39 -24.37
C GLY A 150 3.68 -1.27 -23.58
N SER A 151 3.05 -2.38 -23.19
CA SER A 151 1.76 -2.32 -22.51
C SER A 151 1.89 -1.94 -21.04
N ASP A 152 0.87 -1.26 -20.50
CA ASP A 152 0.80 -0.93 -19.08
C ASP A 152 0.98 -2.17 -18.19
N TRP A 153 0.46 -3.31 -18.63
CA TRP A 153 0.61 -4.58 -17.92
C TRP A 153 2.09 -4.98 -17.81
N LYS A 154 2.83 -4.98 -18.92
CA LYS A 154 4.25 -5.37 -18.92
C LYS A 154 5.11 -4.35 -18.18
N LEU A 155 4.92 -3.07 -18.47
CA LEU A 155 5.67 -1.98 -17.84
C LEU A 155 5.48 -1.97 -16.33
N PHE A 156 4.25 -2.20 -15.83
CA PHE A 156 4.00 -2.31 -14.40
C PHE A 156 4.73 -3.49 -13.75
N HIS A 157 4.75 -4.67 -14.40
CA HIS A 157 5.48 -5.83 -13.88
C HIS A 157 6.99 -5.61 -13.88
N ASP A 158 7.54 -4.96 -14.92
CA ASP A 158 8.95 -4.60 -14.96
C ASP A 158 9.33 -3.60 -13.88
N ALA A 159 8.50 -2.57 -13.68
CA ALA A 159 8.69 -1.60 -12.62
C ALA A 159 8.69 -2.25 -11.23
N ILE A 160 7.81 -3.24 -10.98
CA ILE A 160 7.82 -4.00 -9.72
C ILE A 160 9.12 -4.80 -9.55
N GLN A 161 9.61 -5.45 -10.61
CA GLN A 161 10.87 -6.20 -10.52
C GLN A 161 12.06 -5.27 -10.27
N ALA A 162 12.13 -4.14 -10.98
CA ALA A 162 13.15 -3.13 -10.79
C ALA A 162 13.10 -2.54 -9.37
N HIS A 163 11.91 -2.21 -8.86
CA HIS A 163 11.71 -1.73 -7.50
C HIS A 163 12.17 -2.77 -6.47
N ARG A 164 11.76 -4.03 -6.62
CA ARG A 164 12.19 -5.12 -5.73
C ARG A 164 13.71 -5.26 -5.71
N LEU A 165 14.35 -5.26 -6.88
CA LEU A 165 15.80 -5.35 -6.98
C LEU A 165 16.49 -4.16 -6.31
N THR A 166 15.99 -2.95 -6.53
CA THR A 166 16.51 -1.72 -5.91
C THR A 166 16.44 -1.81 -4.38
N VAL A 167 15.29 -2.23 -3.84
CA VAL A 167 15.13 -2.39 -2.40
C VAL A 167 16.12 -3.42 -1.84
N ILE A 168 16.22 -4.59 -2.47
CA ILE A 168 17.03 -5.71 -1.95
C ILE A 168 18.55 -5.46 -2.12
N ARG A 169 18.97 -4.88 -3.24
CA ARG A 169 20.39 -4.76 -3.60
C ARG A 169 21.01 -3.43 -3.25
N ASP A 170 20.20 -2.36 -3.28
CA ASP A 170 20.73 -1.00 -3.19
C ASP A 170 20.32 -0.31 -1.90
N ILE A 171 19.10 -0.53 -1.39
CA ILE A 171 18.60 0.16 -0.19
C ILE A 171 18.90 -0.63 1.08
N LEU A 172 18.39 -1.85 1.22
CA LEU A 172 18.52 -2.64 2.45
C LEU A 172 20.00 -2.88 2.86
N PRO A 173 20.94 -3.14 1.94
CA PRO A 173 22.34 -3.33 2.29
C PRO A 173 23.01 -2.10 2.91
N LEU A 174 22.56 -0.88 2.58
CA LEU A 174 23.06 0.35 3.21
C LEU A 174 22.79 0.39 4.72
N TYR A 175 21.78 -0.36 5.17
CA TYR A 175 21.41 -0.49 6.58
C TYR A 175 21.86 -1.82 7.18
N GLY A 176 22.72 -2.58 6.50
CA GLY A 176 23.20 -3.88 6.96
C GLY A 176 22.15 -4.99 6.90
N ILE A 177 21.03 -4.77 6.19
CA ILE A 177 19.96 -5.75 6.05
C ILE A 177 20.18 -6.54 4.76
N CYS A 178 20.39 -7.85 4.89
CA CYS A 178 20.49 -8.77 3.76
C CYS A 178 19.19 -9.60 3.65
N ALA A 179 18.46 -9.43 2.54
CA ALA A 179 17.34 -10.29 2.19
C ALA A 179 17.80 -11.29 1.10
N ALA A 180 17.80 -12.58 1.44
CA ALA A 180 18.09 -13.68 0.51
C ALA A 180 16.89 -13.98 -0.42
#